data_AF-A0A2V8DS20-F1
#
_entry.id   AF-A0A2V8DS20-F1
#
_cell.length_a   1.000
_cell.length_b   1.000
_cell.length_c   1.000
_cell.angle_alpha   90.00
_cell.angle_beta   90.00
_cell.angle_gamma   90.00
#
_symmetry.space_group_name_H-M   'P 1'
#
loop_
_entity.id
_entity.type
_entity.pdbx_description
1 polymer ?
#
loop_
_entity_poly.entity_id
_entity_poly.type
_entity_poly.pdbx_seq_one_letter_code
_entity_poly.pdbx_strand_id
1 'polypeptide(L)'
;MDFVSLRDFVMIRSLVHEQRDVLRVTLLYTVLTVALTWPLARGLTRNLPGDLGDPLFVTWVLAWDATHLGRGLWNTNIFYPHPLTLAYSEHFLAQAIQILPVYALTRNPILCYNL
;
A
#
# COMPACT_ATOMS: atom_id res chain seq x y z
N MET A 1 27.50 37.86 37.19
CA MET A 1 26.20 37.14 37.30
C MET A 1 25.61 37.16 35.91
N ASP A 2 25.86 36.09 35.18
CA ASP A 2 25.89 36.09 33.72
C ASP A 2 24.51 35.79 33.14
N PHE A 3 23.87 36.83 32.60
CA PHE A 3 22.58 36.73 31.91
C PHE A 3 22.59 35.79 30.68
N VAL A 4 23.78 35.46 30.16
CA VAL A 4 23.98 34.52 29.04
C VAL A 4 23.66 33.09 29.46
N SER A 5 24.12 32.66 30.64
CA SER A 5 23.92 31.29 31.14
C SER A 5 22.45 30.94 31.39
N LEU A 6 21.64 31.91 31.84
CA LEU A 6 20.22 31.70 32.12
C LEU A 6 19.40 31.51 30.83
N ARG A 7 19.74 32.24 29.76
CA ARG A 7 19.09 32.12 28.45
C ARG A 7 19.37 30.77 27.81
N ASP A 8 20.61 30.30 27.88
CA ASP A 8 21.01 29.00 27.35
C ASP A 8 20.28 27.86 28.09
N PHE A 9 20.16 27.96 29.42
CA PHE A 9 19.47 26.94 30.21
C PHE A 9 17.95 26.89 29.92
N VAL A 10 17.31 28.05 29.74
CA VAL A 10 15.90 28.14 29.36
C VAL A 10 15.68 27.59 27.94
N MET A 11 16.57 27.91 27.00
CA MET A 11 16.51 27.42 25.62
C MET A 11 16.71 25.89 25.55
N ILE A 12 17.68 25.33 26.28
CA ILE A 12 17.91 23.87 26.33
C ILE A 12 16.68 23.17 26.92
N ARG A 13 16.09 23.73 27.98
CA ARG A 13 14.89 23.16 28.61
C ARG A 13 13.67 23.20 27.70
N SER A 14 13.50 24.26 26.89
CA SER A 14 12.39 24.33 25.92
C SER A 14 12.57 23.32 24.78
N LEU A 15 13.78 23.16 24.25
CA LEU A 15 14.08 22.17 23.21
C LEU A 15 13.82 20.74 23.70
N VAL A 16 14.22 20.40 24.94
CA VAL A 16 13.97 19.07 25.50
C VAL A 16 12.47 18.81 25.72
N HIS A 17 11.70 19.82 26.11
CA HIS A 17 10.23 19.68 26.22
C HIS A 17 9.58 19.46 24.85
N GLU A 18 9.97 20.25 23.85
CA GLU A 18 9.48 20.12 22.47
C GLU A 18 9.76 18.72 21.90
N GLN A 19 10.98 18.21 22.07
CA GLN A 19 11.35 16.86 21.61
C GLN A 19 10.54 15.75 22.31
N ARG A 20 10.26 15.92 23.62
CA ARG A 20 9.44 14.95 24.37
C ARG A 20 7.99 14.98 23.92
N ASP A 21 7.46 16.14 23.57
CA ASP A 21 6.09 16.27 23.10
C ASP A 21 5.93 15.74 21.67
N VAL A 22 6.90 15.99 20.76
CA VAL A 22 6.95 15.37 19.43
C VAL A 22 7.00 13.84 19.54
N LEU A 23 7.85 13.30 20.41
CA LEU A 23 7.93 11.85 20.62
C LEU A 23 6.60 11.28 21.12
N ARG A 24 5.95 11.94 22.08
CA ARG A 24 4.65 11.51 22.62
C ARG A 24 3.56 11.51 21.55
N VAL A 25 3.46 12.59 20.78
CA VAL A 25 2.48 12.71 19.70
C VAL A 25 2.74 11.65 18.62
N THR A 26 4.01 11.43 18.26
CA THR A 26 4.40 10.40 17.29
C THR A 26 4.01 9.01 17.79
N LEU A 27 4.35 8.66 19.04
CA LEU A 27 3.99 7.37 19.64
C LEU A 27 2.48 7.17 19.72
N LEU A 28 1.74 8.18 20.19
CA LEU A 28 0.28 8.12 20.27
C LEU A 28 -0.33 7.91 18.88
N TYR A 29 0.12 8.68 17.89
CA TYR A 29 -0.33 8.53 16.52
C TYR A 29 -0.04 7.14 15.98
N THR A 30 1.19 6.62 16.13
CA THR A 30 1.56 5.27 15.72
C THR A 30 0.68 4.21 16.38
N VAL A 31 0.45 4.30 17.70
CA VAL A 31 -0.40 3.35 18.43
C VAL A 31 -1.83 3.39 17.90
N LEU A 32 -2.39 4.58 17.68
CA LEU A 32 -3.73 4.74 17.12
C LEU A 32 -3.81 4.19 15.69
N THR A 33 -2.83 4.49 14.83
CA THR A 33 -2.76 3.95 13.47
C THR A 33 -2.73 2.43 13.49
N VAL A 34 -1.89 1.81 14.32
CA VAL A 34 -1.83 0.36 14.45
C VAL A 34 -3.16 -0.20 14.98
N ALA A 35 -3.71 0.38 16.04
CA ALA A 35 -4.98 -0.09 16.62
C ALA A 35 -6.14 -0.04 15.62
N LEU A 36 -6.22 1.02 14.82
CA LEU A 36 -7.28 1.22 13.83
C LEU A 36 -7.08 0.37 12.56
N THR A 37 -5.84 0.13 12.13
CA THR A 37 -5.54 -0.58 10.88
C THR A 37 -5.22 -2.07 11.08
N TRP A 38 -4.99 -2.55 12.30
CA TRP A 38 -4.68 -3.95 12.60
C TRP A 38 -5.64 -4.98 11.98
N PRO A 39 -6.98 -4.76 11.94
CA PRO A 39 -7.89 -5.69 11.28
C PRO A 39 -7.59 -5.91 9.79
N LEU A 40 -7.03 -4.92 9.09
CA LEU A 40 -6.65 -5.02 7.67
C LEU A 40 -5.50 -6.01 7.48
N ALA A 41 -4.49 -5.97 8.36
CA ALA A 41 -3.35 -6.89 8.31
C ALA A 41 -3.77 -8.36 8.42
N ARG A 42 -4.82 -8.67 9.19
CA ARG A 42 -5.37 -10.04 9.31
C ARG A 42 -6.03 -10.55 8.03
N GLY A 43 -6.35 -9.65 7.09
CA GLY A 43 -7.09 -9.91 5.86
C GLY A 43 -6.27 -9.86 4.58
N LEU A 44 -4.96 -9.59 4.64
CA LEU A 44 -4.10 -9.32 3.47
C LEU A 44 -4.22 -10.36 2.33
N THR A 45 -4.48 -11.62 2.65
CA THR A 45 -4.52 -12.71 1.66
C THR A 45 -5.92 -13.04 1.13
N ARG A 46 -6.97 -12.41 1.67
CA ARG A 46 -8.37 -12.82 1.42
C ARG A 46 -9.40 -11.70 1.35
N ASN A 47 -9.09 -10.53 1.89
CA ASN A 47 -10.01 -9.41 1.93
C ASN A 47 -9.69 -8.43 0.80
N LEU A 48 -10.74 -7.92 0.18
CA LEU A 48 -10.69 -6.76 -0.71
C LEU A 48 -11.61 -5.67 -0.14
N PRO A 49 -11.39 -4.39 -0.52
CA PRO A 49 -12.31 -3.29 -0.24
C PRO A 49 -13.75 -3.60 -0.71
N GLY A 50 -14.72 -2.89 -0.12
CA GLY A 50 -16.12 -3.33 -0.04
C GLY A 50 -16.97 -3.37 -1.32
N ASP A 51 -16.45 -2.99 -2.48
CA ASP A 51 -17.16 -3.09 -3.75
C ASP A 51 -16.69 -4.29 -4.58
N LEU A 52 -17.63 -4.85 -5.35
CA LEU A 52 -17.35 -5.94 -6.29
C LEU A 52 -16.90 -5.42 -7.67
N GLY A 53 -16.64 -4.13 -7.79
CA GLY A 53 -16.21 -3.48 -9.02
C GLY A 53 -14.69 -3.38 -9.09
N ASP A 54 -14.16 -2.24 -8.65
CA ASP A 54 -12.80 -1.83 -8.95
C ASP A 54 -11.74 -2.76 -8.30
N PRO A 55 -11.84 -3.15 -7.03
CA PRO A 55 -10.83 -4.02 -6.41
C PRO A 55 -10.74 -5.39 -7.07
N LEU A 56 -11.88 -5.98 -7.42
CA LEU A 56 -11.91 -7.27 -8.12
C LEU A 56 -11.37 -7.14 -9.53
N PHE A 57 -11.72 -6.07 -10.25
CA PHE A 57 -11.19 -5.78 -11.56
C PHE A 57 -9.66 -5.63 -11.54
N VAL A 58 -9.13 -4.76 -10.68
CA VAL A 58 -7.68 -4.55 -10.56
C VAL A 58 -6.96 -5.83 -10.13
N THR A 59 -7.52 -6.57 -9.16
CA THR A 59 -6.97 -7.87 -8.73
C THR A 59 -6.90 -8.85 -9.89
N TRP A 60 -7.92 -8.90 -10.74
CA TRP A 60 -7.95 -9.74 -11.94
C TRP A 60 -6.94 -9.28 -12.99
N VAL A 61 -6.83 -7.97 -13.26
CA VAL A 61 -5.82 -7.44 -14.21
C VAL A 61 -4.41 -7.79 -13.75
N LEU A 62 -4.08 -7.56 -12.47
CA LEU A 62 -2.76 -7.90 -11.92
C LEU A 62 -2.44 -9.39 -12.07
N ALA A 63 -3.42 -10.27 -11.83
CA ALA A 63 -3.27 -11.70 -12.00
C ALA A 63 -3.10 -12.10 -13.49
N TRP A 64 -3.86 -11.47 -14.38
CA TRP A 64 -3.78 -11.69 -15.82
C TRP A 64 -2.40 -11.31 -16.34
N ASP A 65 -1.96 -10.09 -16.05
CA ASP A 65 -0.67 -9.56 -16.49
C ASP A 65 0.49 -10.40 -15.95
N ALA A 66 0.46 -10.77 -14.67
CA ALA A 66 1.49 -11.62 -14.07
C ALA A 66 1.61 -13.00 -14.74
N THR A 67 0.55 -13.48 -15.39
CA THR A 67 0.52 -14.80 -16.06
C THR A 67 0.67 -14.71 -17.59
N HIS A 68 0.42 -13.56 -18.20
CA HIS A 68 0.37 -13.37 -19.66
C HIS A 68 1.36 -12.32 -20.18
N LEU A 69 2.38 -11.98 -19.40
CA LEU A 69 3.50 -11.14 -19.83
C LEU A 69 4.06 -11.60 -21.19
N GLY A 70 3.94 -10.74 -22.19
CA GLY A 70 4.34 -11.02 -23.57
C GLY A 70 3.15 -11.38 -24.47
N ARG A 71 3.14 -12.61 -24.98
CA ARG A 71 2.09 -13.05 -25.94
C ARG A 71 0.80 -13.35 -25.18
N GLY A 72 -0.26 -12.62 -25.50
CA GLY A 72 -1.59 -12.83 -24.91
C GLY A 72 -1.99 -11.76 -23.91
N LEU A 73 -1.07 -10.91 -23.45
CA LEU A 73 -1.32 -9.82 -22.50
C LEU A 73 -2.60 -9.03 -22.84
N TRP A 74 -2.73 -8.59 -24.09
CA TRP A 74 -3.83 -7.73 -24.51
C TRP A 74 -5.17 -8.45 -24.68
N ASN A 75 -5.19 -9.77 -24.84
CA ASN A 75 -6.39 -10.53 -25.18
C ASN A 75 -6.93 -11.26 -23.94
N THR A 76 -7.55 -10.50 -23.05
CA THR A 76 -8.10 -11.03 -21.80
C THR A 76 -9.41 -11.78 -22.03
N ASN A 77 -9.87 -12.51 -21.01
CA ASN A 77 -11.14 -13.25 -21.04
C ASN A 77 -12.37 -12.36 -20.80
N ILE A 78 -12.21 -11.06 -20.51
CA ILE A 78 -13.34 -10.16 -20.35
C ILE A 78 -13.99 -9.92 -21.72
N PHE A 79 -15.32 -10.01 -21.79
CA PHE A 79 -16.09 -9.83 -23.04
C PHE A 79 -15.69 -10.76 -24.21
N TYR A 80 -15.20 -11.97 -23.91
CA TYR A 80 -14.90 -12.97 -24.94
C TYR A 80 -16.08 -13.15 -25.92
N PRO A 81 -15.87 -13.20 -27.26
CA PRO A 81 -14.58 -13.34 -27.96
C PRO A 81 -13.95 -12.02 -28.44
N HIS A 82 -14.30 -10.86 -27.87
CA HIS A 82 -13.71 -9.61 -28.32
C HIS A 82 -12.17 -9.61 -28.14
N PRO A 83 -11.39 -9.24 -29.17
CA PRO A 83 -9.94 -9.19 -29.08
C PRO A 83 -9.45 -7.90 -28.40
N LEU A 84 -8.21 -7.92 -27.93
CA LEU A 84 -7.50 -6.77 -27.35
C LEU A 84 -8.26 -6.05 -26.23
N THR A 85 -9.07 -6.80 -25.49
CA THR A 85 -9.98 -6.29 -24.46
C THR A 85 -9.27 -5.51 -23.35
N LEU A 86 -8.01 -5.84 -23.05
CA LEU A 86 -7.21 -5.05 -22.11
C LEU A 86 -6.74 -3.71 -22.68
N ALA A 87 -6.60 -3.57 -24.00
CA ALA A 87 -6.17 -2.31 -24.63
C ALA A 87 -7.24 -1.21 -24.52
N TYR A 88 -8.49 -1.58 -24.24
CA TYR A 88 -9.59 -0.66 -24.00
C TYR A 88 -9.74 -0.27 -22.51
N SER A 89 -8.83 -0.71 -21.64
CA SER A 89 -8.91 -0.50 -20.19
C SER A 89 -7.52 -0.28 -19.57
N GLU A 90 -7.50 -0.07 -18.26
CA GLU A 90 -6.30 0.11 -17.47
C GLU A 90 -5.57 -1.23 -17.32
N HIS A 91 -4.37 -1.31 -17.93
CA HIS A 91 -3.61 -2.56 -17.96
C HIS A 91 -2.73 -2.78 -16.72
N PHE A 92 -2.44 -1.78 -15.89
CA PHE A 92 -1.62 -1.93 -14.66
C PHE A 92 -0.27 -2.65 -14.80
N LEU A 93 0.28 -2.77 -16.02
CA LEU A 93 1.51 -3.51 -16.32
C LEU A 93 2.70 -3.16 -15.39
N ALA A 94 2.90 -1.88 -15.06
CA ALA A 94 3.98 -1.48 -14.17
C ALA A 94 3.81 -2.04 -12.75
N GLN A 95 2.58 -2.05 -12.23
CA GLN A 95 2.21 -2.65 -10.96
C GLN A 95 2.29 -4.18 -11.03
N ALA A 96 1.86 -4.78 -12.14
CA ALA A 96 1.99 -6.23 -12.36
C ALA A 96 3.46 -6.69 -12.26
N ILE A 97 4.40 -5.91 -12.82
CA ILE A 97 5.84 -6.18 -12.70
C ILE A 97 6.32 -6.09 -11.25
N GLN A 98 5.84 -5.11 -10.47
CA GLN A 98 6.21 -4.95 -9.05
C GLN A 98 5.74 -6.14 -8.21
N ILE A 99 4.56 -6.69 -8.50
CA ILE A 99 4.00 -7.81 -7.72
C ILE A 99 4.49 -9.19 -8.17
N LEU A 100 5.21 -9.30 -9.30
CA LEU A 100 5.72 -10.58 -9.82
C LEU A 100 6.41 -11.48 -8.79
N PRO A 101 7.36 -11.01 -7.95
CA PRO A 101 7.99 -11.88 -6.96
C PRO A 101 6.98 -12.41 -5.94
N VAL A 102 6.03 -11.58 -5.51
CA VAL A 102 4.97 -11.98 -4.57
C VAL A 102 4.04 -12.99 -5.23
N TYR A 103 3.61 -12.75 -6.47
CA TYR A 103 2.74 -13.65 -7.20
C TYR A 103 3.43 -14.99 -7.51
N ALA A 104 4.70 -14.97 -7.92
CA ALA A 104 5.46 -16.17 -8.21
C ALA A 104 5.58 -17.08 -6.98
N LEU A 105 5.78 -16.51 -5.79
CA LEU A 105 5.91 -17.24 -4.53
C LEU A 105 4.59 -17.69 -3.94
N THR A 106 3.55 -16.86 -4.01
CA THR A 106 2.31 -17.08 -3.24
C THR A 106 1.13 -17.54 -4.08
N ARG A 107 1.16 -17.27 -5.40
CA ARG A 107 0.04 -17.45 -6.32
C ARG A 107 -1.27 -16.82 -5.82
N ASN A 108 -1.17 -15.78 -4.99
CA ASN A 108 -2.30 -15.14 -4.37
C ASN A 108 -2.49 -13.72 -4.95
N PRO A 109 -3.47 -13.52 -5.85
CA PRO A 109 -3.71 -12.21 -6.46
C PRO A 109 -4.28 -11.19 -5.47
N ILE A 110 -5.04 -11.63 -4.46
CA ILE A 110 -5.55 -10.73 -3.40
C ILE A 110 -4.40 -10.18 -2.57
N LEU A 111 -3.41 -11.02 -2.25
CA LEU A 111 -2.20 -10.58 -1.57
C LEU A 111 -1.41 -9.59 -2.44
N CYS A 112 -1.32 -9.83 -3.74
CA CYS A 112 -0.64 -8.92 -4.67
C CYS A 112 -1.35 -7.57 -4.80
N TYR A 113 -2.69 -7.53 -4.72
CA TYR A 113 -3.44 -6.27 -4.70
C TYR A 113 -3.22 -5.48 -3.40
N ASN A 114 -3.05 -6.19 -2.27
CA ASN A 114 -2.95 -5.60 -0.94
C ASN A 114 -1.51 -5.16 -0.53
N LEU A 115 -0.48 -5.47 -1.32
CA LEU A 115 0.93 -5.13 -1.07
C LEU A 115 1.44 -4.10 -2.08
#